data_AF-A0A2J6IEB8-F1
#
_entry.id   AF-A0A2J6IEB8-F1
#
_cell.length_a   1.000
_cell.length_b   1.000
_cell.length_c   1.000
_cell.angle_alpha   90.00
_cell.angle_beta   90.00
_cell.angle_gamma   90.00
#
_symmetry.space_group_name_H-M   'P 1'
#
loop_
_entity.id
_entity.type
_entity.pdbx_description
1 polymer ?
#
loop_
_entity_poly.entity_id
_entity_poly.type
_entity_poly.pdbx_seq_one_letter_code
_entity_poly.pdbx_strand_id
1 'polypeptide(L)'
;MSDKPNYLKYLELTNAINSIILERRDVDVTLNQIVDVFNGKQKLTGISFIRIIYQGKEYKSEEHSSMGVCFEKKFDGLKGEKGAVQMCFSTYAEEDFENDSPKNIFVSNTSELLTGYFSKIKTNGKSRGNNEEGEYIEKSTISLKFLQRFINKNTHNRDVYHDLMPFKVKEILLISSLYDAYAIEREGRFSEHMLGQYMDLNLTSFPRITGASSSQQAFEILESKQFDLVIYMVGTNKKMPVATTRQIKKYYPYLPIYLLANNSTDIAYFQNINDEKPFVDRIFNWNGNSNIFFSMIKLLEDSINVFNDTEIGNVRVILLVEDNPTYYSRYLSFLYKVLMEQTKRIIEEVSTDELYKVLRMRARPKILIATDYEEAVEIIKAHKKYLLCLITDVKFNKKGVSEQSAGIDLIKYTRKKIGNLPTVIQSSELSNEKLAA
;
A
#
# COMPACT_ATOMS: atom_id res chain seq x y z
N MET A 1 -4.93 -19.97 -22.24
CA MET A 1 -3.47 -20.09 -22.08
C MET A 1 -2.92 -18.68 -22.00
N SER A 2 -2.54 -18.21 -20.80
CA SER A 2 -2.11 -16.82 -20.62
C SER A 2 -0.82 -16.60 -21.40
N ASP A 3 -0.83 -15.61 -22.27
CA ASP A 3 0.33 -15.15 -23.02
C ASP A 3 1.49 -14.93 -22.05
N LYS A 4 2.55 -15.75 -22.14
CA LYS A 4 3.81 -15.41 -21.46
C LYS A 4 4.21 -14.05 -22.00
N PRO A 5 4.48 -13.03 -21.16
CA PRO A 5 4.80 -11.71 -21.65
C PRO A 5 6.00 -11.82 -22.61
N ASN A 6 5.87 -11.29 -23.83
CA ASN A 6 6.91 -11.29 -24.88
C ASN A 6 8.28 -10.75 -24.41
N TYR A 7 8.30 -10.14 -23.22
CA TYR A 7 9.44 -9.63 -22.49
C TYR A 7 10.61 -10.62 -22.28
N LEU A 8 10.36 -11.83 -21.75
CA LEU A 8 11.45 -12.77 -21.46
C LEU A 8 12.19 -13.16 -22.75
N LYS A 9 11.45 -13.22 -23.85
CA LYS A 9 11.94 -13.54 -25.18
C LYS A 9 12.79 -12.40 -25.75
N TYR A 10 12.40 -11.14 -25.54
CA TYR A 10 13.21 -9.98 -25.93
C TYR A 10 14.50 -9.88 -25.11
N LEU A 11 14.49 -10.26 -23.83
CA LEU A 11 15.69 -10.31 -23.01
C LEU A 11 16.68 -11.38 -23.51
N GLU A 12 16.19 -12.57 -23.83
CA GLU A 12 17.00 -13.65 -24.43
C GLU A 12 17.65 -13.19 -25.76
N LEU A 13 16.89 -12.52 -26.62
CA LEU A 13 17.40 -11.95 -27.88
C LEU A 13 18.45 -10.87 -27.62
N THR A 14 18.21 -9.97 -26.66
CA THR A 14 19.17 -8.90 -26.31
C THR A 14 20.49 -9.49 -25.82
N ASN A 15 20.44 -10.55 -25.00
CA ASN A 15 21.63 -11.23 -24.51
C ASN A 15 22.42 -11.91 -25.65
N ALA A 16 21.72 -12.54 -26.60
CA ALA A 16 22.35 -13.16 -27.76
C ALA A 16 23.01 -12.13 -28.70
N ILE A 17 22.37 -10.97 -28.91
CA ILE A 17 22.96 -9.86 -29.68
C ILE A 17 24.22 -9.34 -28.97
N ASN A 18 24.15 -9.17 -27.65
CA ASN A 18 25.29 -8.70 -26.87
C ASN A 18 26.46 -9.69 -26.91
N SER A 19 26.21 -11.01 -26.83
CA SER A 19 27.29 -12.00 -26.96
C SER A 19 27.97 -11.94 -28.32
N ILE A 20 27.22 -11.76 -29.41
CA ILE A 20 27.77 -11.65 -30.77
C ILE A 20 28.62 -10.38 -30.92
N ILE A 21 28.14 -9.25 -30.39
CA ILE A 21 28.88 -7.99 -30.39
C ILE A 21 30.21 -8.11 -29.62
N LEU A 22 30.24 -8.92 -28.55
CA LEU A 22 31.44 -9.17 -27.74
C LEU A 22 32.48 -10.05 -28.45
N GLU A 23 32.12 -10.82 -29.47
CA GLU A 23 33.04 -11.67 -30.23
C GLU A 23 33.99 -10.87 -31.14
N ARG A 24 33.76 -9.56 -31.34
CA ARG A 24 34.65 -8.61 -32.03
C ARG A 24 35.10 -9.08 -33.44
N ARG A 25 34.17 -9.60 -34.24
CA ARG A 25 34.40 -9.99 -35.65
C ARG A 25 34.28 -8.79 -36.60
N ASP A 26 34.61 -9.01 -37.87
CA ASP A 26 34.38 -8.05 -38.95
C ASP A 26 32.93 -7.56 -38.97
N VAL A 27 32.74 -6.28 -39.33
CA VAL A 27 31.43 -5.59 -39.31
C VAL A 27 30.37 -6.38 -40.07
N ASP A 28 30.68 -6.82 -41.28
CA ASP A 28 29.73 -7.59 -42.11
C ASP A 28 29.37 -8.94 -41.47
N VAL A 29 30.32 -9.60 -40.79
CA VAL A 29 30.09 -10.89 -40.11
C VAL A 29 29.21 -10.69 -38.87
N THR A 30 29.52 -9.68 -38.06
CA THR A 30 28.77 -9.37 -36.85
C THR A 30 27.32 -8.97 -37.18
N LEU A 31 27.10 -8.12 -38.19
CA LEU A 31 25.75 -7.70 -38.57
C LEU A 31 24.91 -8.87 -39.12
N ASN A 32 25.49 -9.77 -39.91
CA ASN A 32 24.79 -10.99 -40.35
C ASN A 32 24.42 -11.88 -39.15
N GLN A 33 25.35 -12.14 -38.25
CA GLN A 33 25.09 -12.97 -37.07
C GLN A 33 23.99 -12.39 -36.18
N ILE A 34 23.95 -11.07 -35.99
CA ILE A 34 22.90 -10.40 -35.20
C ILE A 34 21.53 -10.66 -35.81
N VAL A 35 21.42 -10.56 -37.13
CA VAL A 35 20.18 -10.78 -37.87
C VAL A 35 19.77 -12.25 -37.84
N ASP A 36 20.74 -13.18 -37.88
CA ASP A 36 20.51 -14.62 -37.80
C ASP A 36 19.96 -15.09 -36.44
N VAL A 37 20.20 -14.35 -35.34
CA VAL A 37 19.62 -14.65 -34.02
C VAL A 37 18.10 -14.78 -34.06
N PHE A 38 17.47 -14.07 -34.99
CA PHE A 38 16.03 -13.99 -35.11
C PHE A 38 15.45 -15.14 -35.93
N ASN A 39 16.26 -15.84 -36.73
CA ASN A 39 15.84 -17.00 -37.52
C ASN A 39 15.39 -18.16 -36.61
N GLY A 40 14.20 -18.70 -36.87
CA GLY A 40 13.55 -19.72 -36.06
C GLY A 40 12.87 -19.22 -34.77
N LYS A 41 13.01 -17.94 -34.41
CA LYS A 41 12.41 -17.33 -33.20
C LYS A 41 11.24 -16.38 -33.49
N GLN A 42 10.88 -16.20 -34.77
CA GLN A 42 9.87 -15.24 -35.23
C GLN A 42 8.46 -15.51 -34.68
N LYS A 43 7.95 -16.75 -34.79
CA LYS A 43 6.62 -17.13 -34.26
C LYS A 43 6.50 -16.91 -32.75
N LEU A 44 7.59 -17.12 -32.02
CA LEU A 44 7.61 -17.00 -30.57
C LEU A 44 7.62 -15.55 -30.10
N THR A 45 8.27 -14.65 -30.85
CA THR A 45 8.56 -13.28 -30.42
C THR A 45 7.57 -12.24 -30.99
N GLY A 46 6.74 -12.64 -31.95
CA GLY A 46 5.87 -11.74 -32.71
C GLY A 46 6.63 -10.85 -33.70
N ILE A 47 7.94 -11.06 -33.85
CA ILE A 47 8.79 -10.35 -34.81
C ILE A 47 8.66 -11.06 -36.15
N SER A 48 8.24 -10.33 -37.19
CA SER A 48 8.21 -10.83 -38.56
C SER A 48 9.61 -10.90 -39.16
N PHE A 49 10.36 -9.80 -39.09
CA PHE A 49 11.77 -9.73 -39.49
C PHE A 49 12.50 -8.56 -38.84
N ILE A 50 13.83 -8.66 -38.82
CA ILE A 50 14.76 -7.56 -38.53
C ILE A 50 15.54 -7.22 -39.79
N ARG A 51 15.82 -5.93 -39.98
CA ARG A 51 16.62 -5.38 -41.05
C ARG A 51 17.60 -4.36 -40.48
N ILE A 52 18.88 -4.51 -40.80
CA ILE A 52 19.93 -3.54 -40.48
C ILE A 52 20.47 -2.97 -41.79
N ILE A 53 20.49 -1.65 -41.91
CA ILE A 53 20.99 -0.94 -43.08
C ILE A 53 22.23 -0.15 -42.66
N TYR A 54 23.38 -0.46 -43.27
CA TYR A 54 24.65 0.20 -42.99
C TYR A 54 25.53 0.24 -44.25
N GLN A 55 26.11 1.41 -44.56
CA GLN A 55 26.97 1.63 -45.75
C GLN A 55 26.35 1.15 -47.09
N GLY A 56 25.04 1.31 -47.27
CA GLY A 56 24.34 0.86 -48.48
C GLY A 56 24.20 -0.66 -48.61
N LYS A 57 24.66 -1.43 -47.62
CA LYS A 57 24.38 -2.86 -47.48
C LYS A 57 23.17 -3.08 -46.58
N GLU A 58 22.42 -4.12 -46.92
CA GLU A 58 21.25 -4.57 -46.18
C GLU A 58 21.53 -5.96 -45.58
N TYR A 59 21.29 -6.07 -44.28
CA TYR A 59 21.32 -7.33 -43.53
C TYR A 59 19.91 -7.62 -43.05
N LYS A 60 19.27 -8.69 -43.52
CA LYS A 60 17.86 -8.97 -43.26
C LYS A 60 17.64 -10.43 -42.87
N SER A 61 16.81 -10.66 -41.85
CA SER A 61 16.47 -12.01 -41.38
C SER A 61 15.42 -12.64 -42.28
N GLU A 62 15.18 -13.95 -42.14
CA GLU A 62 14.08 -14.59 -42.82
C GLU A 62 12.75 -13.92 -42.44
N GLU A 63 11.95 -13.58 -43.46
CA GLU A 63 10.67 -12.89 -43.31
C GLU A 63 9.55 -13.90 -43.07
N HIS A 64 8.87 -13.77 -41.93
CA HIS A 64 7.85 -14.74 -41.52
C HIS A 64 6.41 -14.31 -41.84
N SER A 65 6.16 -13.00 -42.02
CA SER A 65 4.86 -12.42 -42.35
C SER A 65 5.02 -11.11 -43.14
N SER A 66 4.32 -10.99 -44.27
CA SER A 66 4.30 -9.77 -45.09
C SER A 66 3.42 -8.65 -44.53
N MET A 67 2.72 -8.91 -43.41
CA MET A 67 1.78 -7.99 -42.78
C MET A 67 2.24 -7.68 -41.35
N GLY A 68 2.48 -6.40 -41.04
CA GLY A 68 2.98 -5.95 -39.74
C GLY A 68 3.34 -4.46 -39.68
N VAL A 69 3.64 -3.97 -38.48
CA VAL A 69 4.12 -2.59 -38.23
C VAL A 69 5.62 -2.61 -37.98
N CYS A 70 6.35 -1.69 -38.61
CA CYS A 70 7.79 -1.58 -38.51
C CYS A 70 8.20 -0.39 -37.65
N PHE A 71 9.11 -0.65 -36.71
CA PHE A 71 9.76 0.35 -35.88
C PHE A 71 11.20 0.53 -36.37
N GLU A 72 11.63 1.77 -36.58
CA GLU A 72 12.97 2.10 -37.04
C GLU A 72 13.70 2.99 -36.02
N LYS A 73 14.96 2.66 -35.74
CA LYS A 73 15.86 3.49 -34.93
C LYS A 73 17.21 3.62 -35.62
N LYS A 74 17.81 4.82 -35.51
CA LYS A 74 19.11 5.14 -36.11
C LYS A 74 20.23 4.90 -35.11
N PHE A 75 21.35 4.40 -35.59
CA PHE A 75 22.57 4.21 -34.81
C PHE A 75 23.76 4.88 -35.50
N ASP A 76 24.78 5.24 -34.72
CA ASP A 76 26.02 5.82 -35.24
C ASP A 76 27.06 4.73 -35.51
N GLY A 77 27.62 4.74 -36.71
CA GLY A 77 28.63 3.79 -37.20
C GLY A 77 30.06 4.35 -37.21
N LEU A 78 30.94 3.71 -38.00
CA LEU A 78 32.34 4.14 -38.12
C LEU A 78 32.42 5.55 -38.75
N LYS A 79 33.34 6.37 -38.24
CA LYS A 79 33.62 7.72 -38.76
C LYS A 79 32.38 8.64 -38.91
N GLY A 80 31.30 8.40 -38.16
CA GLY A 80 30.09 9.23 -38.17
C GLY A 80 29.09 8.88 -39.27
N GLU A 81 29.29 7.75 -39.96
CA GLU A 81 28.28 7.19 -40.84
C GLU A 81 27.04 6.77 -40.06
N LYS A 82 25.86 6.94 -40.64
CA LYS A 82 24.60 6.56 -40.00
C LYS A 82 24.11 5.22 -40.53
N GLY A 83 23.66 4.36 -39.62
CA GLY A 83 22.89 3.17 -39.94
C GLY A 83 21.49 3.22 -39.34
N ALA A 84 20.66 2.27 -39.74
CA ALA A 84 19.32 2.09 -39.20
C ALA A 84 19.05 0.62 -38.89
N VAL A 85 18.39 0.36 -37.76
CA VAL A 85 17.80 -0.93 -37.43
C VAL A 85 16.28 -0.79 -37.51
N GLN A 86 15.66 -1.68 -38.27
CA GLN A 86 14.22 -1.77 -38.45
C GLN A 86 13.75 -3.15 -37.99
N MET A 87 12.71 -3.20 -37.17
CA MET A 87 12.06 -4.45 -36.76
C MET A 87 10.57 -4.36 -37.02
N CYS A 88 10.04 -5.35 -37.72
CA CYS A 88 8.62 -5.42 -38.06
C CYS A 88 7.94 -6.50 -37.23
N PHE A 89 6.78 -6.18 -36.65
CA PHE A 89 6.02 -7.09 -35.78
C PHE A 89 4.71 -7.50 -36.43
N SER A 90 4.39 -8.79 -36.40
CA SER A 90 3.16 -9.34 -36.97
C SER A 90 1.92 -9.08 -36.09
N THR A 91 2.13 -8.80 -34.81
CA THR A 91 1.09 -8.39 -33.86
C THR A 91 1.45 -7.01 -33.29
N TYR A 92 0.48 -6.09 -33.21
CA TYR A 92 0.68 -4.74 -32.66
C TYR A 92 -0.63 -4.16 -32.08
N ALA A 93 -0.49 -3.20 -31.16
CA ALA A 93 -1.56 -2.39 -30.58
C ALA A 93 -1.17 -0.90 -30.58
N GLU A 94 -2.12 0.03 -30.37
CA GLU A 94 -1.83 1.47 -30.34
C GLU A 94 -0.82 1.85 -29.24
N GLU A 95 -0.89 1.18 -28.08
CA GLU A 95 0.04 1.35 -26.95
C GLU A 95 1.50 0.99 -27.31
N ASP A 96 1.74 0.19 -28.36
CA ASP A 96 3.08 -0.19 -28.78
C ASP A 96 3.87 0.99 -29.39
N PHE A 97 3.19 2.07 -29.80
CA PHE A 97 3.82 3.26 -30.37
C PHE A 97 4.32 4.24 -29.31
N GLU A 98 3.93 4.08 -28.05
CA GLU A 98 4.47 4.87 -26.95
C GLU A 98 5.97 4.60 -26.80
N ASN A 99 6.74 5.63 -26.40
CA ASN A 99 8.20 5.53 -26.29
C ASN A 99 8.65 4.51 -25.23
N ASP A 100 7.81 4.20 -24.26
CA ASP A 100 8.07 3.27 -23.17
C ASP A 100 7.41 1.89 -23.37
N SER A 101 6.91 1.61 -24.59
CA SER A 101 6.40 0.30 -24.94
C SER A 101 7.53 -0.74 -24.99
N PRO A 102 7.29 -2.01 -24.62
CA PRO A 102 8.33 -3.05 -24.65
C PRO A 102 8.97 -3.24 -26.03
N LYS A 103 8.19 -3.11 -27.11
CA LYS A 103 8.70 -3.24 -28.50
C LYS A 103 9.59 -2.06 -28.88
N ASN A 104 9.15 -0.83 -28.60
CA ASN A 104 9.90 0.39 -28.92
C ASN A 104 11.21 0.46 -28.11
N ILE A 105 11.16 0.06 -26.83
CA ILE A 105 12.37 -0.05 -25.99
C ILE A 105 13.32 -1.11 -26.55
N PHE A 106 12.84 -2.31 -26.93
CA PHE A 106 13.70 -3.36 -27.48
C PHE A 106 14.43 -2.92 -28.77
N VAL A 107 13.71 -2.25 -29.68
CA VAL A 107 14.31 -1.70 -30.92
C VAL A 107 15.32 -0.60 -30.59
N SER A 108 15.00 0.28 -29.65
CA SER A 108 15.92 1.35 -29.20
C SER A 108 17.19 0.77 -28.57
N ASN A 109 17.06 -0.23 -27.68
CA ASN A 109 18.20 -0.92 -27.08
C ASN A 109 19.10 -1.58 -28.13
N THR A 110 18.51 -2.20 -29.16
CA THR A 110 19.28 -2.81 -30.25
C THR A 110 20.09 -1.75 -31.02
N SER A 111 19.50 -0.58 -31.26
CA SER A 111 20.18 0.56 -31.87
C SER A 111 21.33 1.09 -31.01
N GLU A 112 21.14 1.17 -29.69
CA GLU A 112 22.19 1.59 -28.76
C GLU A 112 23.33 0.58 -28.67
N LEU A 113 23.03 -0.73 -28.68
CA LEU A 113 24.05 -1.79 -28.72
C LEU A 113 24.90 -1.71 -29.98
N LEU A 114 24.28 -1.47 -31.15
CA LEU A 114 24.99 -1.26 -32.41
C LEU A 114 25.88 -0.01 -32.35
N THR A 115 25.37 1.10 -31.80
CA THR A 115 26.16 2.32 -31.59
C THR A 115 27.39 2.05 -30.69
N GLY A 116 27.20 1.30 -29.61
CA GLY A 116 28.27 0.89 -28.69
C GLY A 116 29.30 -0.06 -29.30
N TYR A 117 28.89 -0.91 -30.24
CA TYR A 117 29.80 -1.76 -31.02
C TYR A 117 30.73 -0.92 -31.90
N PHE A 118 30.17 0.01 -32.68
CA PHE A 118 30.94 0.85 -33.60
C PHE A 118 31.85 1.87 -32.90
N SER A 119 31.43 2.41 -31.74
CA SER A 119 32.28 3.30 -30.94
C SER A 119 33.55 2.60 -30.45
N LYS A 120 33.44 1.33 -30.05
CA LYS A 120 34.56 0.49 -29.58
C LYS A 120 35.51 0.03 -30.70
N ILE A 121 35.02 -0.13 -31.92
CA ILE A 121 35.90 -0.37 -33.08
C ILE A 121 36.72 0.87 -33.43
N LYS A 122 36.14 2.07 -33.27
CA LYS A 122 36.79 3.35 -33.61
C LYS A 122 38.01 3.66 -32.73
N THR A 123 38.01 3.25 -31.46
CA THR A 123 39.11 3.48 -30.51
C THR A 123 40.35 2.64 -30.79
N ASN A 124 40.23 1.44 -31.36
CA ASN A 124 41.39 0.59 -31.70
C ASN A 124 42.15 1.02 -32.98
N GLY A 125 41.58 1.90 -33.81
CA GLY A 125 42.27 2.45 -34.98
C GLY A 125 43.33 3.51 -34.64
N LYS A 126 43.38 3.98 -33.38
CA LYS A 126 44.39 4.91 -32.89
C LYS A 126 44.91 4.42 -31.53
N SER A 127 46.19 4.07 -31.49
CA SER A 127 47.00 3.69 -30.32
C SER A 127 47.09 2.19 -30.02
N ARG A 128 48.14 1.56 -30.56
CA ARG A 128 48.95 0.61 -29.79
C ARG A 128 49.75 1.45 -28.79
N GLY A 129 49.29 1.50 -27.55
CA GLY A 129 49.99 2.18 -26.46
C GLY A 129 49.35 1.75 -25.14
N ASN A 130 50.14 1.03 -24.34
CA ASN A 130 49.83 0.46 -23.04
C ASN A 130 48.88 1.31 -22.19
N ASN A 131 47.86 0.67 -21.61
CA ASN A 131 47.41 0.82 -20.22
C ASN A 131 46.26 -0.16 -19.98
N GLU A 132 46.61 -1.34 -19.47
CA GLU A 132 45.67 -2.28 -18.86
C GLU A 132 45.29 -1.78 -17.47
N GLU A 133 44.39 -0.80 -17.37
CA GLU A 133 43.70 -0.45 -16.12
C GLU A 133 42.57 0.54 -16.46
N GLY A 134 41.33 0.05 -16.61
CA GLY A 134 40.17 0.92 -16.81
C GLY A 134 38.95 0.38 -17.56
N GLU A 135 38.91 -0.89 -17.99
CA GLU A 135 37.85 -1.38 -18.91
C GLU A 135 36.85 -2.37 -18.28
N TYR A 136 36.55 -2.25 -16.98
CA TYR A 136 35.57 -3.11 -16.29
C TYR A 136 34.17 -2.47 -16.08
N ILE A 137 33.97 -1.18 -16.40
CA ILE A 137 32.76 -0.43 -15.97
C ILE A 137 31.64 -0.32 -17.03
N GLU A 138 31.88 -0.53 -18.32
CA GLU A 138 30.84 -0.28 -19.36
C GLU A 138 30.10 -1.52 -19.90
N LYS A 139 30.48 -2.74 -19.54
CA LYS A 139 29.89 -3.97 -20.11
C LYS A 139 28.46 -4.26 -19.65
N SER A 140 27.99 -3.60 -18.59
CA SER A 140 26.74 -3.95 -17.91
C SER A 140 25.69 -2.84 -17.92
N THR A 141 26.04 -1.58 -18.20
CA THR A 141 25.19 -0.42 -17.87
C THR A 141 23.88 -0.34 -18.67
N ILE A 142 23.85 -0.80 -19.93
CA ILE A 142 22.66 -0.69 -20.79
C ILE A 142 21.66 -1.83 -20.52
N SER A 143 22.15 -3.06 -20.40
CA SER A 143 21.35 -4.22 -19.95
C SER A 143 20.84 -4.03 -18.52
N LEU A 144 21.68 -3.48 -17.62
CA LEU A 144 21.27 -3.12 -16.26
C LEU A 144 20.26 -1.99 -16.26
N LYS A 145 20.35 -0.96 -17.12
CA LYS A 145 19.33 0.11 -17.18
C LYS A 145 17.98 -0.39 -17.67
N PHE A 146 17.94 -1.31 -18.63
CA PHE A 146 16.70 -1.96 -19.06
C PHE A 146 16.13 -2.85 -17.96
N LEU A 147 16.96 -3.70 -17.36
CA LEU A 147 16.59 -4.55 -16.23
C LEU A 147 16.12 -3.71 -15.03
N GLN A 148 16.81 -2.62 -14.71
CA GLN A 148 16.49 -1.71 -13.61
C GLN A 148 15.20 -0.96 -13.89
N ARG A 149 15.01 -0.41 -15.10
CA ARG A 149 13.73 0.22 -15.48
C ARG A 149 12.58 -0.78 -15.45
N PHE A 150 12.82 -2.02 -15.84
CA PHE A 150 11.82 -3.09 -15.80
C PHE A 150 11.48 -3.52 -14.37
N ILE A 151 12.49 -3.81 -13.55
CA ILE A 151 12.33 -4.11 -12.12
C ILE A 151 11.57 -2.96 -11.48
N ASN A 152 11.97 -1.71 -11.72
CA ASN A 152 11.30 -0.57 -11.14
C ASN A 152 9.86 -0.42 -11.67
N LYS A 153 9.57 -0.59 -12.97
CA LYS A 153 8.19 -0.45 -13.51
C LYS A 153 7.23 -1.53 -12.97
N ASN A 154 7.70 -2.76 -12.79
CA ASN A 154 6.89 -3.85 -12.23
C ASN A 154 6.82 -3.85 -10.69
N THR A 155 7.82 -3.27 -10.02
CA THR A 155 7.80 -3.13 -8.56
C THR A 155 7.11 -1.84 -8.13
N HIS A 156 7.06 -0.76 -8.93
CA HIS A 156 6.57 0.56 -8.48
C HIS A 156 5.15 0.53 -7.91
N ASN A 157 4.22 -0.20 -8.54
CA ASN A 157 2.86 -0.38 -8.00
C ASN A 157 2.81 -1.29 -6.77
N ARG A 158 3.77 -2.21 -6.60
CA ARG A 158 3.94 -3.03 -5.39
C ARG A 158 4.57 -2.23 -4.26
N ASP A 159 5.55 -1.39 -4.58
CA ASP A 159 6.33 -0.54 -3.67
C ASP A 159 5.43 0.41 -2.89
N VAL A 160 4.45 1.05 -3.56
CA VAL A 160 3.50 1.93 -2.87
C VAL A 160 2.78 1.21 -1.74
N TYR A 161 2.35 -0.05 -1.92
CA TYR A 161 1.69 -0.81 -0.85
C TYR A 161 2.65 -1.25 0.27
N HIS A 162 3.94 -1.39 -0.03
CA HIS A 162 4.95 -1.65 0.99
C HIS A 162 5.11 -0.45 1.94
N ASP A 163 4.94 0.75 1.40
CA ASP A 163 5.04 2.02 2.14
C ASP A 163 3.76 2.36 2.95
N LEU A 164 2.68 1.57 2.79
CA LEU A 164 1.45 1.76 3.57
C LEU A 164 1.47 1.02 4.91
N MET A 165 0.79 1.62 5.89
CA MET A 165 0.70 1.18 7.28
C MET A 165 2.06 0.87 7.92
N PRO A 166 3.02 1.82 7.93
CA PRO A 166 4.33 1.62 8.55
C PRO A 166 4.24 1.34 10.05
N PHE A 167 3.28 1.97 10.75
CA PHE A 167 2.99 1.64 12.15
C PHE A 167 2.04 0.44 12.24
N LYS A 168 2.43 -0.54 13.05
CA LYS A 168 1.64 -1.71 13.42
C LYS A 168 1.72 -1.90 14.91
N VAL A 169 0.58 -2.19 15.54
CA VAL A 169 0.56 -2.58 16.94
C VAL A 169 1.13 -3.99 17.03
N LYS A 170 2.23 -4.16 17.75
CA LYS A 170 2.92 -5.44 17.93
C LYS A 170 2.85 -5.92 19.38
N GLU A 171 2.87 -5.01 20.33
CA GLU A 171 2.91 -5.34 21.75
C GLU A 171 1.81 -4.61 22.52
N ILE A 172 0.91 -5.39 23.13
CA ILE A 172 -0.23 -4.89 23.90
C ILE A 172 -0.07 -5.32 25.36
N LEU A 173 -0.14 -4.36 26.28
CA LEU A 173 -0.27 -4.62 27.70
C LEU A 173 -1.75 -4.64 28.06
N LEU A 174 -2.26 -5.80 28.47
CA LEU A 174 -3.62 -5.97 28.94
C LEU A 174 -3.63 -5.97 30.47
N ILE A 175 -4.22 -4.94 31.07
CA ILE A 175 -4.39 -4.84 32.53
C ILE A 175 -5.82 -5.23 32.87
N SER A 176 -6.01 -6.33 33.60
CA SER A 176 -7.33 -6.88 33.89
C SER A 176 -7.28 -7.73 35.16
N SER A 177 -8.38 -7.79 35.92
CA SER A 177 -8.47 -8.80 36.98
C SER A 177 -8.44 -10.21 36.37
N LEU A 178 -8.02 -11.22 37.13
CA LEU A 178 -8.05 -12.62 36.68
C LEU A 178 -9.47 -13.08 36.30
N TYR A 179 -10.49 -12.56 37.01
CA TYR A 179 -11.89 -12.85 36.73
C TYR A 179 -12.31 -12.30 35.36
N ASP A 180 -12.00 -11.03 35.07
CA ASP A 180 -12.38 -10.38 33.81
C ASP A 180 -11.63 -11.00 32.63
N ALA A 181 -10.34 -11.30 32.79
CA ALA A 181 -9.55 -12.01 31.79
C ALA A 181 -10.16 -13.38 31.44
N TYR A 182 -10.58 -14.13 32.47
CA TYR A 182 -11.20 -15.43 32.30
C TYR A 182 -12.61 -15.34 31.70
N ALA A 183 -13.40 -14.34 32.09
CA ALA A 183 -14.73 -14.09 31.55
C ALA A 183 -14.66 -13.83 30.04
N ILE A 184 -13.72 -13.01 29.58
CA ILE A 184 -13.55 -12.68 28.16
C ILE A 184 -13.07 -13.89 27.34
N GLU A 185 -12.16 -14.69 27.88
CA GLU A 185 -11.71 -15.91 27.20
C GLU A 185 -12.86 -16.93 27.10
N ARG A 186 -13.72 -17.04 28.12
CA ARG A 186 -14.88 -17.95 28.10
C ARG A 186 -16.02 -17.47 27.21
N GLU A 187 -16.40 -16.20 27.29
CA GLU A 187 -17.54 -15.65 26.56
C GLU A 187 -17.25 -15.49 25.07
N GLY A 188 -16.01 -15.15 24.72
CA GLY A 188 -15.67 -14.73 23.37
C GLY A 188 -14.59 -15.53 22.68
N ARG A 189 -14.06 -16.62 23.30
CA ARG A 189 -12.83 -17.35 22.87
C ARG A 189 -11.83 -16.40 22.24
N PHE A 190 -11.50 -15.37 23.00
CA PHE A 190 -10.88 -14.15 22.53
C PHE A 190 -9.64 -14.44 21.67
N SER A 191 -8.77 -15.32 22.16
CA SER A 191 -7.54 -15.70 21.46
C SER A 191 -7.82 -16.40 20.12
N GLU A 192 -8.79 -17.33 20.07
CA GLU A 192 -9.20 -18.04 18.84
C GLU A 192 -9.84 -17.10 17.82
N HIS A 193 -10.76 -16.22 18.26
CA HIS A 193 -11.45 -15.29 17.35
C HIS A 193 -10.54 -14.19 16.81
N MET A 194 -9.62 -13.67 17.63
CA MET A 194 -8.59 -12.77 17.15
C MET A 194 -7.69 -13.47 16.14
N LEU A 195 -7.20 -14.68 16.44
CA LEU A 195 -6.35 -15.42 15.51
C LEU A 195 -7.07 -15.73 14.20
N GLY A 196 -8.32 -16.20 14.27
CA GLY A 196 -9.16 -16.50 13.11
C GLY A 196 -9.34 -15.29 12.20
N GLN A 197 -9.64 -14.11 12.75
CA GLN A 197 -9.77 -12.89 11.93
C GLN A 197 -8.47 -12.49 11.23
N TYR A 198 -7.33 -12.61 11.91
CA TYR A 198 -6.05 -12.28 11.28
C TYR A 198 -5.71 -13.29 10.18
N MET A 199 -5.99 -14.58 10.39
CA MET A 199 -5.79 -15.61 9.37
C MET A 199 -6.73 -15.44 8.18
N ASP A 200 -8.03 -15.25 8.42
CA ASP A 200 -9.05 -15.09 7.37
C ASP A 200 -8.78 -13.86 6.49
N LEU A 201 -8.20 -12.81 7.07
CA LEU A 201 -7.88 -11.56 6.37
C LEU A 201 -6.45 -11.51 5.81
N ASN A 202 -5.71 -12.63 5.87
CA ASN A 202 -4.31 -12.74 5.46
C ASN A 202 -3.43 -11.63 6.08
N LEU A 203 -3.69 -11.27 7.33
CA LEU A 203 -2.94 -10.22 8.04
C LEU A 203 -1.67 -10.83 8.66
N THR A 204 -0.51 -10.30 8.28
CA THR A 204 0.79 -10.89 8.66
C THR A 204 1.28 -10.52 10.06
N SER A 205 0.65 -9.58 10.74
CA SER A 205 1.13 -9.04 12.03
C SER A 205 0.07 -9.18 13.11
N PHE A 206 0.05 -10.34 13.76
CA PHE A 206 -0.77 -10.57 14.95
C PHE A 206 -0.06 -9.95 16.18
N PRO A 207 -0.69 -9.05 16.94
CA PRO A 207 -0.08 -8.44 18.12
C PRO A 207 0.09 -9.47 19.24
N ARG A 208 1.20 -9.39 19.97
CA ARG A 208 1.42 -10.13 21.20
C ARG A 208 0.77 -9.41 22.36
N ILE A 209 0.05 -10.16 23.19
CA ILE A 209 -0.64 -9.65 24.37
C ILE A 209 0.09 -10.15 25.61
N THR A 210 0.43 -9.22 26.50
CA THR A 210 1.01 -9.50 27.81
C THR A 210 0.02 -9.07 28.88
N GLY A 211 -0.36 -9.99 29.77
CA GLY A 211 -1.35 -9.73 30.82
C GLY A 211 -0.72 -9.23 32.12
N ALA A 212 -1.36 -8.28 32.78
CA ALA A 212 -1.07 -7.84 34.14
C ALA A 212 -2.35 -7.88 34.99
N SER A 213 -2.26 -8.52 36.15
CA SER A 213 -3.37 -8.70 37.09
C SER A 213 -3.52 -7.57 38.12
N SER A 214 -2.51 -6.71 38.23
CA SER A 214 -2.48 -5.59 39.18
C SER A 214 -1.70 -4.41 38.61
N SER A 215 -1.91 -3.22 39.19
CA SER A 215 -1.17 -2.01 38.83
C SER A 215 0.33 -2.18 39.03
N GLN A 216 0.75 -2.81 40.14
CA GLN A 216 2.16 -3.05 40.42
C GLN A 216 2.79 -3.95 39.35
N GLN A 217 2.14 -5.06 39.02
CA GLN A 217 2.63 -5.96 37.97
C GLN A 217 2.67 -5.26 36.60
N ALA A 218 1.71 -4.38 36.31
CA ALA A 218 1.71 -3.60 35.08
C ALA A 218 2.95 -2.69 34.99
N PHE A 219 3.34 -2.03 36.09
CA PHE A 219 4.55 -1.20 36.11
C PHE A 219 5.83 -2.02 35.98
N GLU A 220 5.94 -3.15 36.69
CA GLU A 220 7.09 -4.06 36.55
C GLU A 220 7.27 -4.52 35.08
N ILE A 221 6.16 -4.82 34.40
CA ILE A 221 6.17 -5.20 32.99
C ILE A 221 6.55 -4.01 32.08
N LEU A 222 6.01 -2.81 32.32
CA LEU A 222 6.32 -1.59 31.58
C LEU A 222 7.80 -1.15 31.71
N GLU A 223 8.44 -1.47 32.84
CA GLU A 223 9.88 -1.24 33.03
C GLU A 223 10.73 -2.22 32.20
N SER A 224 10.25 -3.46 32.05
CA SER A 224 10.99 -4.52 31.35
C SER A 224 10.88 -4.47 29.83
N LYS A 225 9.79 -3.89 29.28
CA LYS A 225 9.46 -4.00 27.87
C LYS A 225 8.67 -2.79 27.37
N GLN A 226 8.87 -2.44 26.09
CA GLN A 226 8.08 -1.44 25.40
C GLN A 226 6.76 -2.01 24.88
N PHE A 227 5.72 -1.18 24.90
CA PHE A 227 4.38 -1.50 24.43
C PHE A 227 3.90 -0.42 23.45
N ASP A 228 3.05 -0.83 22.52
CA ASP A 228 2.43 0.07 21.54
C ASP A 228 1.04 0.52 21.98
N LEU A 229 0.39 -0.24 22.87
CA LEU A 229 -0.96 0.02 23.37
C LEU A 229 -1.14 -0.63 24.76
N VAL A 230 -1.79 0.11 25.66
CA VAL A 230 -2.33 -0.43 26.91
C VAL A 230 -3.84 -0.55 26.78
N ILE A 231 -4.39 -1.72 27.10
CA ILE A 231 -5.82 -1.91 27.28
C ILE A 231 -6.05 -2.17 28.76
N TYR A 232 -6.81 -1.30 29.42
CA TYR A 232 -7.19 -1.47 30.81
C TYR A 232 -8.66 -1.89 30.88
N MET A 233 -8.92 -3.12 31.33
CA MET A 233 -10.26 -3.62 31.58
C MET A 233 -10.76 -3.21 32.95
N VAL A 234 -11.95 -2.60 32.96
CA VAL A 234 -12.58 -2.15 34.19
C VAL A 234 -13.29 -3.33 34.84
N GLY A 235 -12.72 -3.80 35.95
CA GLY A 235 -13.40 -4.71 36.86
C GLY A 235 -14.33 -3.97 37.82
N THR A 236 -14.60 -4.57 38.98
CA THR A 236 -15.54 -4.02 39.97
C THR A 236 -15.10 -2.70 40.62
N ASN A 237 -13.79 -2.41 40.65
CA ASN A 237 -13.24 -1.21 41.25
C ASN A 237 -13.06 -0.10 40.22
N LYS A 238 -13.86 0.97 40.30
CA LYS A 238 -13.82 2.10 39.36
C LYS A 238 -12.69 3.11 39.62
N LYS A 239 -12.14 3.16 40.83
CA LYS A 239 -11.10 4.14 41.20
C LYS A 239 -9.71 3.70 40.75
N MET A 240 -9.42 2.40 40.84
CA MET A 240 -8.11 1.84 40.50
C MET A 240 -7.69 2.07 39.03
N PRO A 241 -8.57 1.89 38.02
CA PRO A 241 -8.23 2.17 36.63
C PRO A 241 -7.76 3.61 36.43
N VAL A 242 -8.47 4.59 37.00
CA VAL A 242 -8.13 6.02 36.90
C VAL A 242 -6.76 6.30 37.52
N ALA A 243 -6.52 5.81 38.73
CA ALA A 243 -5.24 6.01 39.42
C ALA A 243 -4.07 5.40 38.64
N THR A 244 -4.25 4.17 38.15
CA THR A 244 -3.21 3.44 37.42
C THR A 244 -2.89 4.09 36.08
N THR A 245 -3.91 4.42 35.29
CA THR A 245 -3.73 5.03 33.96
C THR A 245 -3.13 6.43 34.05
N ARG A 246 -3.50 7.24 35.05
CA ARG A 246 -2.82 8.53 35.33
C ARG A 246 -1.34 8.35 35.63
N GLN A 247 -0.98 7.35 36.44
CA GLN A 247 0.42 7.05 36.72
C GLN A 247 1.15 6.59 35.45
N ILE A 248 0.53 5.73 34.62
CA ILE A 248 1.13 5.31 33.34
C ILE A 248 1.34 6.53 32.43
N LYS A 249 0.35 7.39 32.24
CA LYS A 249 0.49 8.62 31.43
C LYS A 249 1.55 9.58 31.98
N LYS A 250 1.81 9.59 33.29
CA LYS A 250 2.88 10.40 33.89
C LYS A 250 4.26 9.91 33.48
N TYR A 251 4.50 8.61 33.47
CA TYR A 251 5.80 8.01 33.12
C TYR A 251 5.97 7.75 31.62
N TYR A 252 4.87 7.47 30.91
CA TYR A 252 4.81 7.13 29.50
C TYR A 252 3.74 7.97 28.77
N PRO A 253 3.97 9.29 28.57
CA PRO A 253 2.95 10.20 28.01
C PRO A 253 2.48 9.82 26.60
N TYR A 254 3.38 9.24 25.80
CA TYR A 254 3.13 8.87 24.41
C TYR A 254 2.44 7.52 24.25
N LEU A 255 2.32 6.72 25.32
CA LEU A 255 1.73 5.39 25.26
C LEU A 255 0.21 5.52 25.18
N PRO A 256 -0.44 5.06 24.09
CA PRO A 256 -1.89 5.03 24.01
C PRO A 256 -2.48 4.09 25.06
N ILE A 257 -3.51 4.54 25.76
CA ILE A 257 -4.24 3.80 26.77
C ILE A 257 -5.72 3.83 26.42
N TYR A 258 -6.28 2.64 26.20
CA TYR A 258 -7.71 2.46 26.04
C TYR A 258 -8.31 1.80 27.27
N LEU A 259 -9.43 2.35 27.73
CA LEU A 259 -10.24 1.75 28.79
C LEU A 259 -11.29 0.84 28.15
N LEU A 260 -11.50 -0.37 28.68
CA LEU A 260 -12.59 -1.25 28.26
C LEU A 260 -13.52 -1.49 29.46
N ALA A 261 -14.71 -0.89 29.42
CA ALA A 261 -15.71 -1.01 30.47
C ALA A 261 -16.69 -2.14 30.16
N ASN A 262 -17.04 -2.92 31.18
CA ASN A 262 -18.00 -4.03 31.04
C ASN A 262 -19.46 -3.58 31.12
N ASN A 263 -19.73 -2.46 31.81
CA ASN A 263 -21.08 -1.95 32.00
C ASN A 263 -21.20 -0.48 31.57
N SER A 264 -22.34 -0.13 30.96
CA SER A 264 -22.66 1.24 30.56
C SER A 264 -22.71 2.22 31.73
N THR A 265 -23.07 1.76 32.93
CA THR A 265 -23.05 2.57 34.16
C THR A 265 -21.64 3.01 34.55
N ASP A 266 -20.61 2.27 34.16
CA ASP A 266 -19.22 2.60 34.48
C ASP A 266 -18.68 3.65 33.50
N ILE A 267 -19.16 3.64 32.26
CA ILE A 267 -18.79 4.61 31.23
C ILE A 267 -19.11 6.04 31.70
N ALA A 268 -20.32 6.26 32.21
CA ALA A 268 -20.73 7.57 32.71
C ALA A 268 -19.83 8.06 33.86
N TYR A 269 -19.36 7.14 34.73
CA TYR A 269 -18.42 7.49 35.78
C TYR A 269 -17.10 8.02 35.20
N PHE A 270 -16.55 7.36 34.18
CA PHE A 270 -15.28 7.76 33.57
C PHE A 270 -15.39 9.01 32.70
N GLN A 271 -16.50 9.20 31.98
CA GLN A 271 -16.75 10.39 31.16
C GLN A 271 -16.91 11.66 32.00
N ASN A 272 -17.42 11.55 33.24
CA ASN A 272 -17.59 12.68 34.14
C ASN A 272 -16.29 13.09 34.87
N ILE A 273 -15.19 12.37 34.67
CA ILE A 273 -13.90 12.73 35.26
C ILE A 273 -13.31 13.88 34.45
N ASN A 274 -13.36 15.08 35.02
CA ASN A 274 -12.80 16.27 34.41
C ASN A 274 -11.35 16.47 34.88
N ASP A 275 -10.40 15.94 34.11
CA ASP A 275 -8.97 16.15 34.33
C ASP A 275 -8.42 17.18 33.33
N GLU A 276 -7.43 17.98 33.74
CA GLU A 276 -6.71 18.88 32.83
C GLU A 276 -6.02 18.13 31.67
N LYS A 277 -5.63 16.87 31.93
CA LYS A 277 -5.05 15.97 30.93
C LYS A 277 -5.84 14.66 30.91
N PRO A 278 -6.19 14.15 29.72
CA PRO A 278 -6.92 12.89 29.62
C PRO A 278 -6.08 11.74 30.18
N PHE A 279 -6.66 10.98 31.12
CA PHE A 279 -6.00 9.81 31.71
C PHE A 279 -6.00 8.60 30.76
N VAL A 280 -6.89 8.59 29.76
CA VAL A 280 -7.00 7.60 28.68
C VAL A 280 -7.28 8.31 27.37
N ASP A 281 -6.85 7.71 26.27
CA ASP A 281 -7.07 8.25 24.93
C ASP A 281 -8.48 7.92 24.42
N ARG A 282 -9.05 6.79 24.87
CA ARG A 282 -10.43 6.41 24.52
C ARG A 282 -11.02 5.40 25.50
N ILE A 283 -12.34 5.44 25.65
CA ILE A 283 -13.12 4.47 26.45
C ILE A 283 -13.88 3.55 25.49
N PHE A 284 -13.97 2.26 25.75
CA PHE A 284 -14.74 1.33 24.94
C PHE A 284 -15.69 0.56 25.84
N ASN A 285 -16.78 0.06 25.26
CA ASN A 285 -17.72 -0.80 25.95
C ASN A 285 -17.56 -2.25 25.47
N TRP A 286 -17.27 -3.16 26.38
CA TRP A 286 -17.39 -4.59 26.13
C TRP A 286 -18.87 -4.96 26.01
N ASN A 287 -19.24 -5.55 24.87
CA ASN A 287 -20.61 -5.97 24.57
C ASN A 287 -20.69 -7.48 24.29
N GLY A 288 -19.69 -8.25 24.73
CA GLY A 288 -19.56 -9.67 24.43
C GLY A 288 -19.01 -9.99 23.03
N ASN A 289 -18.75 -8.99 22.18
CA ASN A 289 -18.17 -9.20 20.85
C ASN A 289 -16.64 -9.05 20.88
N SER A 290 -15.91 -10.15 20.67
CA SER A 290 -14.44 -10.16 20.62
C SER A 290 -13.83 -9.32 19.48
N ASN A 291 -14.61 -8.94 18.45
CA ASN A 291 -14.16 -8.05 17.38
C ASN A 291 -13.81 -6.64 17.86
N ILE A 292 -14.23 -6.25 19.07
CA ILE A 292 -13.90 -4.93 19.61
C ILE A 292 -12.40 -4.73 19.74
N PHE A 293 -11.64 -5.76 20.15
CA PHE A 293 -10.19 -5.66 20.27
C PHE A 293 -9.51 -5.44 18.93
N PHE A 294 -9.94 -6.18 17.90
CA PHE A 294 -9.49 -5.96 16.53
C PHE A 294 -9.75 -4.51 16.11
N SER A 295 -10.93 -4.01 16.41
CA SER A 295 -11.32 -2.63 16.09
C SER A 295 -10.49 -1.59 16.84
N MET A 296 -10.21 -1.80 18.13
CA MET A 296 -9.35 -0.93 18.93
C MET A 296 -7.93 -0.85 18.33
N ILE A 297 -7.36 -2.01 17.97
CA ILE A 297 -6.05 -2.09 17.34
C ILE A 297 -6.06 -1.35 15.99
N LYS A 298 -7.04 -1.66 15.12
CA LYS A 298 -7.10 -1.05 13.79
C LYS A 298 -7.42 0.44 13.84
N LEU A 299 -8.18 0.90 14.83
CA LEU A 299 -8.44 2.32 15.03
C LEU A 299 -7.15 3.07 15.39
N LEU A 300 -6.34 2.50 16.30
CA LEU A 300 -5.04 3.09 16.62
C LEU A 300 -4.13 3.11 15.39
N GLU A 301 -3.99 1.98 14.68
CA GLU A 301 -3.20 1.90 13.46
C GLU A 301 -3.67 2.91 12.40
N ASP A 302 -4.98 3.05 12.19
CA ASP A 302 -5.53 3.98 11.21
C ASP A 302 -5.25 5.43 11.61
N SER A 303 -5.43 5.79 12.88
CA SER A 303 -5.19 7.15 13.36
C SER A 303 -3.73 7.60 13.21
N ILE A 304 -2.76 6.69 13.42
CA ILE A 304 -1.34 7.00 13.29
C ILE A 304 -0.90 7.02 11.81
N ASN A 305 -1.42 6.09 11.00
CA ASN A 305 -0.97 5.93 9.62
C ASN A 305 -1.71 6.82 8.61
N VAL A 306 -2.83 7.46 8.97
CA VAL A 306 -3.71 8.13 7.99
C VAL A 306 -2.99 9.17 7.14
N PHE A 307 -2.09 9.98 7.70
CA PHE A 307 -1.35 10.98 6.94
C PHE A 307 -0.44 10.32 5.90
N ASN A 308 0.40 9.37 6.32
CA ASN A 308 1.28 8.61 5.44
C ASN A 308 0.49 7.92 4.31
N ASP A 309 -0.56 7.18 4.69
CA ASP A 309 -1.28 6.34 3.76
C ASP A 309 -2.13 7.15 2.76
N THR A 310 -2.62 8.32 3.18
CA THR A 310 -3.34 9.24 2.28
C THR A 310 -2.39 9.94 1.30
N GLU A 311 -1.23 10.40 1.75
CA GLU A 311 -0.27 11.12 0.90
C GLU A 311 0.47 10.21 -0.09
N ILE A 312 0.90 9.03 0.36
CA ILE A 312 1.67 8.08 -0.48
C ILE A 312 0.75 7.22 -1.34
N GLY A 313 -0.32 6.67 -0.74
CA GLY A 313 -1.16 5.66 -1.37
C GLY A 313 -2.50 6.16 -1.91
N ASN A 314 -2.82 7.45 -1.75
CA ASN A 314 -4.17 7.98 -1.97
C ASN A 314 -5.26 7.17 -1.25
N VAL A 315 -4.93 6.59 -0.09
CA VAL A 315 -5.86 5.77 0.68
C VAL A 315 -7.04 6.63 1.13
N ARG A 316 -8.24 6.06 1.04
CA ARG A 316 -9.48 6.75 1.36
C ARG A 316 -9.78 6.75 2.85
N VAL A 317 -10.53 7.75 3.33
CA VAL A 317 -10.87 7.90 4.75
C VAL A 317 -12.39 7.88 4.95
N ILE A 318 -12.86 7.07 5.89
CA ILE A 318 -14.23 7.09 6.39
C ILE A 318 -14.19 7.80 7.75
N LEU A 319 -14.97 8.87 7.90
CA LEU A 319 -15.12 9.57 9.17
C LEU A 319 -16.40 9.11 9.86
N LEU A 320 -16.28 8.57 11.08
CA LEU A 320 -17.39 8.28 11.98
C LEU A 320 -17.47 9.35 13.07
N VAL A 321 -18.65 9.92 13.31
CA VAL A 321 -18.88 10.90 14.38
C VAL A 321 -19.92 10.37 15.35
N GLU A 322 -19.47 10.04 16.56
CA GLU A 322 -20.27 9.39 17.60
C GLU A 322 -19.63 9.66 18.97
N ASP A 323 -20.38 10.26 19.89
CA ASP A 323 -19.89 10.70 21.19
C ASP A 323 -20.07 9.63 22.29
N ASN A 324 -20.93 8.63 22.06
CA ASN A 324 -21.25 7.62 23.04
C ASN A 324 -20.37 6.35 22.88
N PRO A 325 -19.58 6.00 23.91
CA PRO A 325 -18.71 4.81 23.85
C PRO A 325 -19.43 3.50 23.62
N THR A 326 -20.67 3.35 24.08
CA THR A 326 -21.46 2.14 23.82
C THR A 326 -21.79 2.02 22.33
N TYR A 327 -22.18 3.13 21.69
CA TYR A 327 -22.55 3.12 20.28
C TYR A 327 -21.34 3.00 19.37
N TYR A 328 -20.29 3.82 19.53
CA TYR A 328 -19.14 3.69 18.63
C TYR A 328 -18.41 2.36 18.80
N SER A 329 -18.36 1.77 20.00
CA SER A 329 -17.73 0.46 20.19
C SER A 329 -18.44 -0.61 19.34
N ARG A 330 -19.77 -0.57 19.33
CA ARG A 330 -20.59 -1.47 18.51
C ARG A 330 -20.43 -1.18 17.01
N TYR A 331 -20.47 0.10 16.62
CA TYR A 331 -20.33 0.50 15.23
C TYR A 331 -18.96 0.14 14.67
N LEU A 332 -17.87 0.45 15.37
CA LEU A 332 -16.51 0.13 14.92
C LEU A 332 -16.33 -1.37 14.73
N SER A 333 -16.82 -2.19 15.69
CA SER A 333 -16.78 -3.66 15.59
C SER A 333 -17.45 -4.19 14.32
N PHE A 334 -18.57 -3.59 13.94
CA PHE A 334 -19.29 -3.96 12.73
C PHE A 334 -18.64 -3.39 11.47
N LEU A 335 -18.28 -2.10 11.49
CA LEU A 335 -17.76 -1.36 10.35
C LEU A 335 -16.41 -1.92 9.90
N TYR A 336 -15.50 -2.22 10.83
CA TYR A 336 -14.22 -2.84 10.49
C TYR A 336 -14.42 -4.22 9.86
N LYS A 337 -15.33 -5.03 10.38
CA LYS A 337 -15.64 -6.34 9.80
C LYS A 337 -16.10 -6.19 8.34
N VAL A 338 -17.12 -5.37 8.10
CA VAL A 338 -17.66 -5.15 6.74
C VAL A 338 -16.58 -4.59 5.82
N LEU A 339 -15.83 -3.59 6.27
CA LEU A 339 -14.78 -2.96 5.46
C LEU A 339 -13.71 -3.96 5.03
N MET A 340 -13.26 -4.81 5.94
CA MET A 340 -12.24 -5.83 5.67
C MET A 340 -12.76 -6.88 4.70
N GLU A 341 -13.98 -7.38 4.89
CA GLU A 341 -14.62 -8.36 4.01
C GLU A 341 -14.80 -7.80 2.58
N GLN A 342 -15.28 -6.56 2.46
CA GLN A 342 -15.43 -5.90 1.15
C GLN A 342 -14.08 -5.68 0.46
N THR A 343 -13.07 -5.25 1.22
CA THR A 343 -11.72 -5.06 0.67
C THR A 343 -11.14 -6.38 0.18
N LYS A 344 -11.27 -7.45 0.98
CA LYS A 344 -10.81 -8.80 0.62
C LYS A 344 -11.45 -9.28 -0.67
N ARG A 345 -12.78 -9.16 -0.80
CA ARG A 345 -13.51 -9.57 -2.00
C ARG A 345 -13.00 -8.88 -3.27
N ILE A 346 -12.82 -7.55 -3.22
CA ILE A 346 -12.30 -6.76 -4.36
C ILE A 346 -10.88 -7.22 -4.74
N ILE A 347 -10.06 -7.59 -3.75
CA ILE A 347 -8.68 -8.03 -3.98
C ILE A 347 -8.64 -9.43 -4.60
N GLU A 348 -9.47 -10.35 -4.11
CA GLU A 348 -9.57 -11.73 -4.62
C GLU A 348 -10.05 -11.81 -6.06
N GLU A 349 -10.93 -10.90 -6.49
CA GLU A 349 -11.43 -10.84 -7.87
C GLU A 349 -10.35 -10.43 -8.90
N VAL A 350 -9.25 -9.79 -8.46
CA VAL A 350 -8.29 -9.10 -9.36
C VAL A 350 -6.90 -9.73 -9.40
N SER A 351 -6.46 -10.43 -8.33
CA SER A 351 -5.06 -10.89 -8.21
C SER A 351 -4.95 -12.40 -7.99
N THR A 352 -3.99 -13.04 -8.65
CA THR A 352 -3.60 -14.44 -8.42
C THR A 352 -2.39 -14.59 -7.47
N ASP A 353 -1.71 -13.50 -7.13
CA ASP A 353 -0.51 -13.49 -6.26
C ASP A 353 -0.91 -13.22 -4.79
N GLU A 354 -0.71 -14.21 -3.91
CA GLU A 354 -1.05 -14.14 -2.49
C GLU A 354 -0.31 -13.04 -1.73
N LEU A 355 1.00 -12.83 -2.00
CA LEU A 355 1.77 -11.78 -1.33
C LEU A 355 1.23 -10.40 -1.72
N TYR A 356 0.87 -10.24 -2.99
CA TYR A 356 0.29 -9.00 -3.47
C TYR A 356 -1.11 -8.74 -2.89
N LYS A 357 -1.92 -9.78 -2.64
CA LYS A 357 -3.21 -9.65 -1.95
C LYS A 357 -3.04 -9.08 -0.55
N VAL A 358 -2.08 -9.61 0.22
CA VAL A 358 -1.74 -9.13 1.58
C VAL A 358 -1.38 -7.65 1.57
N LEU A 359 -0.54 -7.24 0.61
CA LEU A 359 -0.09 -5.85 0.51
C LEU A 359 -1.25 -4.92 0.15
N ARG A 360 -2.13 -5.31 -0.78
CA ARG A 360 -3.30 -4.53 -1.16
C ARG A 360 -4.30 -4.34 -0.02
N MET A 361 -4.38 -5.26 0.95
CA MET A 361 -5.20 -5.07 2.15
C MET A 361 -4.79 -3.82 2.95
N ARG A 362 -3.54 -3.35 2.83
CA ARG A 362 -3.07 -2.12 3.50
C ARG A 362 -3.68 -0.86 2.91
N ALA A 363 -4.07 -0.91 1.63
CA ALA A 363 -4.76 0.18 0.93
C ALA A 363 -6.27 0.24 1.22
N ARG A 364 -6.78 -0.61 2.13
CA ARG A 364 -8.14 -0.48 2.65
C ARG A 364 -8.39 0.96 3.14
N PRO A 365 -9.61 1.48 3.01
CA PRO A 365 -9.95 2.75 3.62
C PRO A 365 -9.61 2.79 5.12
N LYS A 366 -9.16 3.94 5.61
CA LYS A 366 -8.93 4.17 7.03
C LYS A 366 -10.20 4.67 7.68
N ILE A 367 -10.46 4.24 8.91
CA ILE A 367 -11.56 4.77 9.70
C ILE A 367 -10.97 5.73 10.73
N LEU A 368 -11.45 6.97 10.73
CA LEU A 368 -11.22 7.94 11.79
C LEU A 368 -12.52 8.15 12.55
N ILE A 369 -12.41 8.42 13.85
CA ILE A 369 -13.54 8.71 14.71
C ILE A 369 -13.39 10.12 15.30
N ALA A 370 -14.49 10.85 15.38
CA ALA A 370 -14.62 12.06 16.17
C ALA A 370 -15.73 11.89 17.20
N THR A 371 -15.57 12.52 18.37
CA THR A 371 -16.53 12.49 19.48
C THR A 371 -17.26 13.82 19.65
N ASP A 372 -16.82 14.86 18.96
CA ASP A 372 -17.50 16.15 18.93
C ASP A 372 -17.40 16.82 17.56
N TYR A 373 -18.12 17.94 17.42
CA TYR A 373 -18.18 18.72 16.20
C TYR A 373 -16.82 19.30 15.80
N GLU A 374 -16.05 19.78 16.79
CA GLU A 374 -14.78 20.43 16.58
C GLU A 374 -13.73 19.46 16.01
N GLU A 375 -13.58 18.28 16.63
CA GLU A 375 -12.72 17.18 16.19
C GLU A 375 -13.12 16.72 14.77
N ALA A 376 -14.42 16.58 14.49
CA ALA A 376 -14.91 16.21 13.17
C ALA A 376 -14.52 17.24 12.10
N VAL A 377 -14.65 18.54 12.40
CA VAL A 377 -14.27 19.62 11.50
C VAL A 377 -12.77 19.64 11.24
N GLU A 378 -11.94 19.36 12.25
CA GLU A 378 -10.49 19.25 12.10
C GLU A 378 -10.10 18.11 11.15
N ILE A 379 -10.67 16.92 11.36
CA ILE A 379 -10.44 15.76 10.49
C ILE A 379 -10.87 16.07 9.05
N ILE A 380 -12.04 16.68 8.86
CA ILE A 380 -12.53 17.06 7.53
C ILE A 380 -11.57 18.03 6.85
N LYS A 381 -11.05 19.03 7.57
CA LYS A 381 -10.09 19.99 7.01
C LYS A 381 -8.80 19.30 6.60
N ALA A 382 -8.26 18.43 7.45
CA ALA A 382 -7.01 17.72 7.23
C ALA A 382 -7.10 16.75 6.03
N HIS A 383 -8.19 15.98 5.93
CA HIS A 383 -8.31 14.89 4.96
C HIS A 383 -9.36 15.12 3.86
N LYS A 384 -9.75 16.38 3.59
CA LYS A 384 -10.82 16.72 2.62
C LYS A 384 -10.72 16.05 1.25
N LYS A 385 -9.50 15.81 0.75
CA LYS A 385 -9.25 15.21 -0.57
C LYS A 385 -9.45 13.68 -0.59
N TYR A 386 -9.36 13.07 0.58
CA TYR A 386 -9.29 11.62 0.77
C TYR A 386 -10.56 11.05 1.42
N LEU A 387 -11.44 11.91 1.96
CA LEU A 387 -12.73 11.49 2.50
C LEU A 387 -13.56 10.75 1.45
N LEU A 388 -13.97 9.55 1.82
CA LEU A 388 -14.86 8.67 1.07
C LEU A 388 -16.31 8.81 1.53
N CYS A 389 -16.51 8.92 2.84
CA CYS A 389 -17.82 8.96 3.45
C CYS A 389 -17.75 9.64 4.83
N LEU A 390 -18.83 10.33 5.19
CA LEU A 390 -19.12 10.79 6.55
C LEU A 390 -20.27 9.96 7.12
N ILE A 391 -20.07 9.34 8.28
CA ILE A 391 -21.11 8.69 9.08
C ILE A 391 -21.23 9.52 10.36
N THR A 392 -22.42 10.02 10.68
CA THR A 392 -22.61 10.90 11.83
C THR A 392 -23.92 10.60 12.54
N ASP A 393 -23.91 10.64 13.87
CA ASP A 393 -25.14 10.76 14.65
C ASP A 393 -25.77 12.16 14.42
N VAL A 394 -27.06 12.30 14.70
CA VAL A 394 -27.78 13.59 14.64
C VAL A 394 -27.38 14.49 15.81
N LYS A 395 -27.22 13.90 16.99
CA LYS A 395 -27.01 14.62 18.25
C LYS A 395 -25.68 14.23 18.87
N PHE A 396 -24.81 15.21 19.07
CA PHE A 396 -23.56 15.06 19.81
C PHE A 396 -23.10 16.42 20.31
N ASN A 397 -21.98 16.45 21.04
CA ASN A 397 -21.46 17.68 21.61
C ASN A 397 -20.91 18.64 20.54
N LYS A 398 -21.24 19.92 20.69
CA LYS A 398 -20.72 21.04 19.92
C LYS A 398 -20.37 22.15 20.88
N LYS A 399 -19.12 22.60 20.90
CA LYS A 399 -18.59 23.55 21.91
C LYS A 399 -18.83 23.07 23.36
N GLY A 400 -18.71 21.78 23.59
CA GLY A 400 -18.91 21.16 24.92
C GLY A 400 -20.37 21.07 25.40
N VAL A 401 -21.35 21.42 24.55
CA VAL A 401 -22.78 21.31 24.88
C VAL A 401 -23.45 20.34 23.90
N SER A 402 -24.30 19.45 24.42
CA SER A 402 -25.07 18.52 23.60
C SER A 402 -26.04 19.29 22.70
N GLU A 403 -25.85 19.21 21.38
CA GLU A 403 -26.62 19.94 20.38
C GLU A 403 -27.43 18.97 19.51
N GLN A 404 -28.74 19.18 19.43
CA GLN A 404 -29.65 18.25 18.74
C GLN A 404 -29.49 18.29 17.22
N SER A 405 -28.96 19.39 16.66
CA SER A 405 -28.70 19.53 15.22
C SER A 405 -27.22 19.45 14.86
N ALA A 406 -26.36 18.95 15.75
CA ALA A 406 -24.91 18.94 15.54
C ALA A 406 -24.52 18.20 14.26
N GLY A 407 -25.10 17.03 14.01
CA GLY A 407 -24.86 16.24 12.81
C GLY A 407 -25.31 16.95 11.54
N ILE A 408 -26.46 17.62 11.57
CA ILE A 408 -27.00 18.37 10.43
C ILE A 408 -26.09 19.55 10.09
N ASP A 409 -25.62 20.26 11.11
CA ASP A 409 -24.68 21.36 10.93
C ASP A 409 -23.36 20.87 10.35
N LEU A 410 -22.87 19.71 10.81
CA LEU A 410 -21.65 19.12 10.30
C LEU A 410 -21.79 18.74 8.83
N ILE A 411 -22.95 18.25 8.42
CA ILE A 411 -23.23 17.91 7.02
C ILE A 411 -23.31 19.17 6.16
N LYS A 412 -23.97 20.23 6.65
CA LYS A 412 -23.97 21.53 5.96
C LYS A 412 -22.55 22.08 5.80
N TYR A 413 -21.73 21.98 6.83
CA TYR A 413 -20.32 22.36 6.77
C TYR A 413 -19.56 21.52 5.75
N THR A 414 -19.75 20.20 5.78
CA THR A 414 -19.09 19.24 4.90
C THR A 414 -19.47 19.45 3.45
N ARG A 415 -20.77 19.58 3.12
CA ARG A 415 -21.27 19.85 1.76
C ARG A 415 -20.72 21.16 1.19
N LYS A 416 -20.55 22.20 2.02
CA LYS A 416 -19.91 23.46 1.59
C LYS A 416 -18.44 23.29 1.20
N LYS A 417 -17.75 22.27 1.74
CA LYS A 417 -16.33 22.00 1.46
C LYS A 417 -16.15 20.90 0.42
N ILE A 418 -17.04 19.92 0.38
CA ILE A 418 -17.01 18.72 -0.43
C ILE A 418 -18.45 18.46 -0.90
N GLY A 419 -18.79 18.98 -2.09
CA GLY A 419 -20.18 19.04 -2.56
C GLY A 419 -20.91 17.70 -2.60
N ASN A 420 -20.22 16.64 -3.04
CA ASN A 420 -20.84 15.33 -3.30
C ASN A 420 -20.31 14.24 -2.36
N LEU A 421 -19.92 14.55 -1.11
CA LEU A 421 -19.47 13.53 -0.17
C LEU A 421 -20.64 12.62 0.24
N PRO A 422 -20.57 11.30 0.00
CA PRO A 422 -21.53 10.35 0.56
C PRO A 422 -21.62 10.52 2.07
N THR A 423 -22.84 10.62 2.58
CA THR A 423 -23.09 10.89 4.00
C THR A 423 -24.19 9.96 4.50
N VAL A 424 -23.95 9.32 5.64
CA VAL A 424 -24.93 8.52 6.37
C VAL A 424 -25.24 9.22 7.68
N ILE A 425 -26.51 9.54 7.91
CA ILE A 425 -27.00 10.06 9.18
C ILE A 425 -27.60 8.90 9.97
N GLN A 426 -27.25 8.81 11.24
CA GLN A 426 -27.81 7.83 12.16
C GLN A 426 -28.66 8.56 13.19
N SER A 427 -29.82 7.99 13.52
CA SER A 427 -30.69 8.50 14.57
C SER A 427 -31.55 7.37 15.12
N SER A 428 -31.82 7.41 16.42
CA SER A 428 -32.84 6.58 17.06
C SER A 428 -34.24 7.18 16.99
N GLU A 429 -34.35 8.47 16.62
CA GLU A 429 -35.62 9.20 16.55
C GLU A 429 -36.19 9.19 15.12
N LEU A 430 -37.35 8.55 14.95
CA LEU A 430 -38.03 8.46 13.66
C LEU A 430 -38.38 9.83 13.06
N SER A 431 -38.58 10.86 13.89
CA SER A 431 -38.83 12.23 13.43
C SER A 431 -37.71 12.81 12.57
N ASN A 432 -36.47 12.32 12.74
CA ASN A 432 -35.30 12.80 12.00
C ASN A 432 -35.20 12.21 10.59
N GLU A 433 -36.09 11.30 10.19
CA GLU A 433 -36.18 10.78 8.81
C GLU A 433 -36.36 11.94 7.80
N LYS A 434 -37.14 12.96 8.16
CA LYS A 434 -37.36 14.15 7.32
C LYS A 434 -36.10 15.00 7.12
N LEU A 435 -35.09 14.86 7.98
CA LEU A 435 -33.83 15.60 7.93
C LEU A 435 -32.78 14.90 7.05
N ALA A 436 -33.04 13.63 6.68
CA ALA A 436 -32.17 12.84 5.82
C ALA A 436 -32.48 12.99 4.31
N ALA A 437 -33.66 13.53 3.97
CA ALA A 437 -34.05 13.91 2.61
C ALA A 437 -33.36 15.21 2.17
#